data_AF-A0A2D7X4X4-F1
#
_entry.id   AF-A0A2D7X4X4-F1
#
_cell.length_a   1.000
_cell.length_b   1.000
_cell.length_c   1.000
_cell.angle_alpha   90.00
_cell.angle_beta   90.00
_cell.angle_gamma   90.00
#
_symmetry.space_group_name_H-M   'P 1'
#
loop_
_entity.id
_entity.type
_entity.pdbx_description
1 polymer ?
#
loop_
_entity_poly.entity_id
_entity_poly.type
_entity_poly.pdbx_seq_one_letter_code
_entity_poly.pdbx_strand_id
1 'polypeptide(L)'
;VVRQQVIDGKPRIDGRDNKTVRPIEIEVGVLPSVHGSALFTRGETQAIVTTTLGTSRDVQIIDALEGERKDPFLFHYNFPPYSVGEAGRVGTPGRREVGHGRLAKRGVLAVMPTLEEFPYAIRAVSEITESNGSSSMASVCGSSLALMDAGVPIKAPVAGIAMGLVKEGDKFAVLTDILGDEDHLGDMDFKVAGTQEGVTALQMDIKINGITDEIMEIALEQAHAARLHILGEMNKVISEPRAELSARAPSITTIKINPEKIRDVIGKGGSVIRAICDETGASIDLDDDGNVKIYADNQEAAQAAVNRVKEITAEIEVGAIYKGRVERIVDFGAFVNILPGKDGLVHISQISDRRIENVTDELSEGQEVLVKVLDVDNRGRVKLSMKEIKEGDQPTDFSA
;
A
#
# COMPACT_ATOMS: atom_id res chain seq x y z
N VAL A 1 31.96 -31.29 22.76
CA VAL A 1 33.01 -30.24 22.90
C VAL A 1 32.40 -28.84 22.86
N VAL A 2 31.75 -28.43 21.77
CA VAL A 2 31.12 -27.10 21.63
C VAL A 2 30.11 -26.80 22.75
N ARG A 3 29.20 -27.73 23.03
CA ARG A 3 28.20 -27.60 24.12
C ARG A 3 28.84 -27.32 25.48
N GLN A 4 29.83 -28.14 25.85
CA GLN A 4 30.58 -27.97 27.10
C GLN A 4 31.29 -26.61 27.17
N GLN A 5 31.88 -26.14 26.06
CA GLN A 5 32.53 -24.83 26.01
C GLN A 5 31.54 -23.70 26.33
N VAL A 6 30.35 -23.73 25.72
CA VAL A 6 29.28 -22.75 25.94
C VAL A 6 28.78 -22.77 27.39
N ILE A 7 28.57 -23.97 27.96
CA ILE A 7 28.15 -24.14 29.36
C ILE A 7 29.24 -23.66 30.34
N ASP A 8 30.51 -23.86 30.00
CA ASP A 8 31.66 -23.42 30.81
C ASP A 8 31.97 -21.92 30.65
N GLY A 9 31.15 -21.17 29.88
CA GLY A 9 31.33 -19.73 29.67
C GLY A 9 32.50 -19.36 28.76
N LYS A 10 32.99 -20.29 27.95
CA LYS A 10 34.00 -20.02 26.92
C LYS A 10 33.35 -19.34 25.70
N PRO A 11 34.14 -18.65 24.85
CA PRO A 11 33.62 -18.07 23.61
C PRO A 11 32.92 -19.11 22.73
N ARG A 12 31.86 -18.67 22.05
CA ARG A 12 31.11 -19.45 21.05
C ARG A 12 31.94 -19.72 19.80
N ILE A 13 31.36 -20.45 18.84
CA ILE A 13 32.04 -20.88 17.59
C ILE A 13 32.65 -19.67 16.84
N ASP A 14 31.95 -18.54 16.84
CA ASP A 14 32.38 -17.29 16.21
C ASP A 14 33.08 -16.30 17.16
N GLY A 15 33.43 -16.75 18.37
CA GLY A 15 34.14 -15.96 19.38
C GLY A 15 33.27 -15.03 20.23
N ARG A 16 31.95 -14.95 20.01
CA ARG A 16 31.04 -14.15 20.84
C ARG A 16 30.81 -14.76 22.22
N ASP A 17 30.32 -13.93 23.14
CA ASP A 17 29.70 -14.41 24.37
C ASP A 17 28.25 -14.87 24.12
N ASN A 18 27.60 -15.33 25.18
CA ASN A 18 26.24 -15.87 25.12
C ASN A 18 25.15 -14.81 24.91
N LYS A 19 25.47 -13.51 25.04
CA LYS A 19 24.48 -12.41 25.06
C LYS A 19 24.57 -11.49 23.83
N THR A 20 25.70 -11.48 23.16
CA THR A 20 26.02 -10.54 22.08
C THR A 20 25.29 -10.92 20.79
N VAL A 21 24.56 -9.95 20.23
CA VAL A 21 23.96 -10.01 18.88
C VAL A 21 25.07 -9.78 17.84
N ARG A 22 25.01 -10.45 16.67
CA ARG A 22 25.94 -10.20 15.57
C ARG A 22 25.82 -8.76 15.04
N PRO A 23 26.84 -8.24 14.33
CA PRO A 23 26.76 -6.94 13.66
C PRO A 23 25.52 -6.83 12.77
N ILE A 24 24.89 -5.65 12.76
CA ILE A 24 23.67 -5.37 12.01
C ILE A 24 23.94 -4.25 11.02
N GLU A 25 23.58 -4.46 9.75
CA GLU A 25 23.63 -3.48 8.68
C GLU A 25 22.25 -3.38 8.04
N ILE A 26 21.77 -2.15 7.84
CA ILE A 26 20.39 -1.89 7.44
C ILE A 26 20.39 -0.80 6.38
N GLU A 27 19.68 -1.07 5.28
CA GLU A 27 19.37 -0.10 4.24
C GLU A 27 17.87 -0.15 3.92
N VAL A 28 17.29 0.99 3.53
CA VAL A 28 15.90 1.11 3.08
C VAL A 28 15.85 1.81 1.71
N GLY A 29 14.81 1.57 0.92
CA GLY A 29 14.71 2.14 -0.43
C GLY A 29 15.76 1.60 -1.41
N VAL A 30 16.26 0.38 -1.18
CA VAL A 30 17.33 -0.26 -1.94
C VAL A 30 16.94 -0.56 -3.40
N LEU A 31 15.65 -0.84 -3.64
CA LEU A 31 15.13 -1.16 -4.97
C LEU A 31 14.28 0.00 -5.53
N PRO A 32 14.58 0.54 -6.72
CA PRO A 32 14.00 1.80 -7.19
C PRO A 32 12.54 1.71 -7.64
N SER A 33 12.02 0.52 -7.93
CA SER A 33 10.71 0.32 -8.56
C SER A 33 9.62 -0.26 -7.66
N VAL A 34 9.96 -0.68 -6.44
CA VAL A 34 9.00 -1.23 -5.48
C VAL A 34 8.39 -0.12 -4.63
N HIS A 35 7.27 -0.39 -3.96
CA HIS A 35 6.62 0.64 -3.13
C HIS A 35 7.41 0.90 -1.84
N GLY A 36 8.04 -0.14 -1.28
CA GLY A 36 9.07 0.00 -0.26
C GLY A 36 10.01 -1.20 -0.26
N SER A 37 11.23 -1.01 0.22
CA SER A 37 12.24 -2.06 0.33
C SER A 37 13.15 -1.88 1.53
N ALA A 38 13.68 -2.99 2.02
CA ALA A 38 14.75 -2.98 3.00
C ALA A 38 15.74 -4.12 2.73
N LEU A 39 17.02 -3.86 2.98
CA LEU A 39 18.05 -4.86 3.11
C LEU A 39 18.43 -4.91 4.59
N PHE A 40 18.10 -6.03 5.24
CA PHE A 40 18.46 -6.26 6.64
C PHE A 40 19.50 -7.38 6.70
N THR A 41 20.69 -7.05 7.18
CA THR A 41 21.81 -7.99 7.36
C THR A 41 22.15 -8.08 8.85
N ARG A 42 22.24 -9.30 9.37
CA ARG A 42 22.72 -9.58 10.74
C ARG A 42 23.76 -10.70 10.70
N GLY A 43 25.03 -10.34 10.86
CA GLY A 43 26.14 -11.22 10.52
C GLY A 43 25.97 -11.76 9.10
N GLU A 44 26.02 -13.08 8.94
CA GLU A 44 25.82 -13.77 7.65
C GLU A 44 24.36 -14.22 7.45
N THR A 45 23.40 -13.44 7.95
CA THR A 45 21.96 -13.66 7.69
C THR A 45 21.39 -12.40 7.09
N GLN A 46 20.99 -12.47 5.82
CA GLN A 46 20.55 -11.32 5.04
C GLN A 46 19.20 -11.59 4.38
N ALA A 47 18.32 -10.60 4.49
CA ALA A 47 17.02 -10.60 3.84
C ALA A 47 16.83 -9.31 3.05
N ILE A 48 16.54 -9.44 1.75
CA ILE A 48 15.94 -8.38 0.96
C ILE A 48 14.43 -8.51 1.12
N VAL A 49 13.80 -7.49 1.69
CA VAL A 49 12.35 -7.46 1.87
C VAL A 49 11.75 -6.36 1.02
N THR A 50 10.67 -6.67 0.32
CA THR A 50 9.92 -5.73 -0.51
C THR A 50 8.48 -5.67 -0.05
N THR A 51 7.92 -4.46 -0.08
CA THR A 51 6.51 -4.19 0.16
C THR A 51 5.86 -3.75 -1.15
N THR A 52 4.73 -4.36 -1.47
CA THR A 52 3.86 -3.97 -2.58
C THR A 52 2.48 -3.65 -2.01
N LEU A 53 1.89 -2.57 -2.51
CA LEU A 53 0.55 -2.11 -2.17
C LEU A 53 -0.37 -2.41 -3.35
N GLY A 54 -1.54 -2.93 -3.07
CA GLY A 54 -2.55 -3.31 -4.05
C GLY A 54 -3.93 -2.79 -3.66
N THR A 55 -4.88 -2.95 -4.57
CA THR A 55 -6.27 -2.56 -4.34
C THR A 55 -7.03 -3.65 -3.59
N SER A 56 -8.33 -3.44 -3.33
CA SER A 56 -9.21 -4.46 -2.74
C SER A 56 -9.32 -5.75 -3.57
N ARG A 57 -8.95 -5.72 -4.86
CA ARG A 57 -8.92 -6.88 -5.76
C ARG A 57 -7.72 -7.80 -5.50
N ASP A 58 -6.65 -7.27 -4.92
CA ASP A 58 -5.41 -8.00 -4.64
C ASP A 58 -5.43 -8.70 -3.27
N VAL A 59 -6.52 -8.53 -2.53
CA VAL A 59 -6.75 -9.21 -1.25
C VAL A 59 -6.90 -10.70 -1.49
N GLN A 60 -6.16 -11.51 -0.73
CA GLN A 60 -6.23 -12.96 -0.88
C GLN A 60 -7.55 -13.50 -0.31
N ILE A 61 -8.30 -14.24 -1.12
CA ILE A 61 -9.47 -15.01 -0.67
C ILE A 61 -8.96 -16.38 -0.22
N ILE A 62 -9.31 -16.76 1.01
CA ILE A 62 -8.98 -18.04 1.61
C ILE A 62 -10.28 -18.80 1.81
N ASP A 63 -10.50 -19.81 0.98
CA ASP A 63 -11.55 -20.80 1.15
C ASP A 63 -11.08 -21.86 2.15
N ALA A 64 -11.55 -21.75 3.40
CA ALA A 64 -11.18 -22.62 4.50
C ALA A 64 -12.37 -23.46 4.98
N LEU A 65 -12.10 -24.47 5.80
CA LEU A 65 -13.14 -25.34 6.36
C LEU A 65 -14.16 -24.56 7.19
N GLU A 66 -13.72 -23.48 7.86
CA GLU A 66 -14.55 -22.59 8.67
C GLU A 66 -15.34 -21.57 7.83
N GLY A 67 -15.11 -21.53 6.51
CA GLY A 67 -15.73 -20.60 5.58
C GLY A 67 -14.73 -19.73 4.83
N GLU A 68 -15.25 -18.92 3.91
CA GLU A 68 -14.46 -17.98 3.12
C GLU A 68 -14.04 -16.77 3.97
N ARG A 69 -12.76 -16.41 3.94
CA ARG A 69 -12.25 -15.18 4.55
C ARG A 69 -11.28 -14.44 3.64
N LYS A 70 -11.21 -13.13 3.79
CA LYS A 70 -10.30 -12.23 3.08
C LYS A 70 -9.08 -11.92 3.94
N ASP A 71 -7.88 -12.02 3.37
CA ASP A 71 -6.61 -11.75 4.04
C ASP A 71 -5.88 -10.61 3.31
N PRO A 72 -5.96 -9.37 3.83
CA PRO A 72 -5.42 -8.20 3.15
C PRO A 72 -3.91 -8.07 3.29
N PHE A 73 -3.27 -8.85 4.17
CA PHE A 73 -1.83 -8.79 4.39
C PHE A 73 -1.16 -10.09 3.96
N LEU A 74 -0.62 -10.15 2.76
CA LEU A 74 0.12 -11.28 2.25
C LEU A 74 1.58 -11.21 2.71
N PHE A 75 2.13 -12.33 3.15
CA PHE A 75 3.56 -12.43 3.49
C PHE A 75 4.13 -13.68 2.84
N HIS A 76 5.05 -13.48 1.91
CA HIS A 76 5.78 -14.57 1.27
C HIS A 76 7.24 -14.55 1.71
N TYR A 77 7.77 -15.74 1.91
CA TYR A 77 9.13 -15.97 2.33
C TYR A 77 9.74 -16.98 1.38
N ASN A 78 10.90 -16.66 0.84
CA ASN A 78 11.61 -17.46 -0.14
C ASN A 78 13.04 -17.71 0.36
N PHE A 79 13.49 -18.95 0.24
CA PHE A 79 14.80 -19.41 0.68
C PHE A 79 15.54 -20.06 -0.50
N PRO A 80 16.14 -19.24 -1.38
CA PRO A 80 16.86 -19.78 -2.52
C PRO A 80 18.11 -20.56 -2.08
N PRO A 81 18.47 -21.65 -2.77
CA PRO A 81 19.61 -22.51 -2.38
C PRO A 81 20.95 -21.77 -2.26
N TYR A 82 21.17 -20.74 -3.07
CA TYR A 82 22.41 -19.96 -3.04
C TYR A 82 22.61 -19.23 -1.70
N SER A 83 21.55 -19.01 -0.92
CA SER A 83 21.64 -18.33 0.38
C SER A 83 22.48 -19.06 1.41
N VAL A 84 22.73 -20.35 1.18
CA VAL A 84 23.63 -21.21 1.97
C VAL A 84 24.79 -21.75 1.13
N GLY A 85 25.02 -21.21 -0.07
CA GLY A 85 26.08 -21.66 -0.97
C GLY A 85 25.80 -22.98 -1.69
N GLU A 86 24.54 -23.44 -1.73
CA GLU A 86 24.16 -24.70 -2.36
C GLU A 86 23.48 -24.50 -3.73
N ALA A 87 23.51 -25.54 -4.56
CA ALA A 87 22.68 -25.64 -5.76
C ALA A 87 21.43 -26.47 -5.44
N GLY A 88 20.26 -26.04 -5.92
CA GLY A 88 19.01 -26.74 -5.63
C GLY A 88 17.86 -26.33 -6.55
N ARG A 89 16.70 -26.95 -6.35
CA ARG A 89 15.50 -26.66 -7.14
C ARG A 89 14.91 -25.32 -6.72
N VAL A 90 14.67 -24.44 -7.69
CA VAL A 90 13.95 -23.19 -7.51
C VAL A 90 12.54 -23.34 -8.08
N GLY A 91 11.52 -22.85 -7.37
CA GLY A 91 10.13 -22.91 -7.82
C GLY A 91 9.14 -22.85 -6.67
N THR A 92 8.31 -23.88 -6.54
CA THR A 92 7.24 -23.92 -5.54
C THR A 92 7.79 -23.94 -4.10
N PRO A 93 7.27 -23.09 -3.20
CA PRO A 93 7.77 -23.02 -1.84
C PRO A 93 7.48 -24.31 -1.05
N GLY A 94 8.48 -24.75 -0.28
CA GLY A 94 8.37 -25.90 0.61
C GLY A 94 7.68 -25.58 1.94
N ARG A 95 7.48 -26.62 2.78
CA ARG A 95 6.83 -26.47 4.09
C ARG A 95 7.54 -25.48 5.03
N ARG A 96 8.88 -25.48 5.04
CA ARG A 96 9.66 -24.58 5.90
C ARG A 96 9.54 -23.13 5.45
N GLU A 97 9.56 -22.86 4.15
CA GLU A 97 9.37 -21.51 3.61
C GLU A 97 8.00 -20.95 3.97
N VAL A 98 6.94 -21.76 3.80
CA VAL A 98 5.58 -21.38 4.22
C VAL A 98 5.51 -21.18 5.75
N GLY A 99 6.13 -22.06 6.54
CA GLY A 99 6.16 -21.95 8.00
C GLY A 99 6.87 -20.69 8.51
N HIS A 100 8.04 -20.38 7.94
CA HIS A 100 8.81 -19.18 8.27
C HIS A 100 8.08 -17.90 7.82
N GLY A 101 7.51 -17.89 6.61
CA GLY A 101 6.67 -16.79 6.16
C GLY A 101 5.46 -16.58 7.07
N ARG A 102 4.83 -17.64 7.57
CA ARG A 102 3.72 -17.56 8.51
C ARG A 102 4.15 -17.05 9.89
N LEU A 103 5.32 -17.46 10.38
CA LEU A 103 5.89 -16.94 11.62
C LEU A 103 6.19 -15.44 11.51
N ALA A 104 6.88 -15.03 10.44
CA ALA A 104 7.20 -13.63 10.20
C ALA A 104 5.94 -12.78 10.05
N LYS A 105 4.94 -13.27 9.29
CA LYS A 105 3.61 -12.66 9.20
C LYS A 105 2.99 -12.44 10.57
N ARG A 106 2.96 -13.47 11.43
CA ARG A 106 2.41 -13.34 12.79
C ARG A 106 3.17 -12.32 13.63
N GLY A 107 4.49 -12.23 13.48
CA GLY A 107 5.32 -11.24 14.16
C GLY A 107 4.93 -9.80 13.82
N VAL A 108 4.56 -9.51 12.57
CA VAL A 108 4.21 -8.15 12.14
C VAL A 108 2.70 -7.87 12.19
N LEU A 109 1.86 -8.89 12.11
CA LEU A 109 0.39 -8.74 12.01
C LEU A 109 -0.21 -7.89 13.15
N ALA A 110 0.35 -7.97 14.36
CA ALA A 110 -0.14 -7.23 15.52
C ALA A 110 0.00 -5.70 15.40
N VAL A 111 0.95 -5.21 14.58
CA VAL A 111 1.18 -3.77 14.37
C VAL A 111 0.60 -3.25 13.05
N MET A 112 0.00 -4.12 12.24
CA MET A 112 -0.57 -3.71 10.96
C MET A 112 -1.78 -2.78 11.18
N PRO A 113 -1.95 -1.77 10.32
CA PRO A 113 -3.17 -0.96 10.31
C PRO A 113 -4.37 -1.81 9.89
N THR A 114 -5.55 -1.36 10.28
CA THR A 114 -6.81 -1.91 9.77
C THR A 114 -7.04 -1.45 8.32
N LEU A 115 -7.94 -2.15 7.60
CA LEU A 115 -8.37 -1.72 6.26
C LEU A 115 -9.10 -0.37 6.26
N GLU A 116 -9.63 0.06 7.40
CA GLU A 116 -10.26 1.38 7.55
C GLU A 116 -9.19 2.49 7.65
N GLU A 117 -8.11 2.23 8.40
CA GLU A 117 -6.99 3.17 8.56
C GLU A 117 -6.10 3.23 7.30
N PHE A 118 -5.91 2.09 6.63
CA PHE A 118 -5.05 1.98 5.46
C PHE A 118 -5.67 1.03 4.43
N PRO A 119 -6.45 1.56 3.46
CA PRO A 119 -7.32 0.77 2.59
C PRO A 119 -6.60 0.06 1.43
N TYR A 120 -5.45 -0.53 1.71
CA TYR A 120 -4.60 -1.23 0.74
C TYR A 120 -4.48 -2.72 1.09
N ALA A 121 -4.46 -3.56 0.06
CA ALA A 121 -3.87 -4.88 0.19
C ALA A 121 -2.35 -4.70 0.28
N ILE A 122 -1.71 -5.41 1.19
CA ILE A 122 -0.26 -5.30 1.41
C ILE A 122 0.35 -6.66 1.18
N ARG A 123 1.38 -6.71 0.33
CA ARG A 123 2.19 -7.91 0.13
C ARG A 123 3.63 -7.62 0.53
N ALA A 124 4.12 -8.32 1.55
CA ALA A 124 5.53 -8.39 1.88
C ALA A 124 6.15 -9.64 1.26
N VAL A 125 7.28 -9.51 0.58
CA VAL A 125 8.09 -10.65 0.11
C VAL A 125 9.48 -10.53 0.70
N SER A 126 9.88 -11.54 1.48
CA SER A 126 11.24 -11.66 2.02
C SER A 126 12.02 -12.69 1.20
N GLU A 127 13.04 -12.21 0.49
CA GLU A 127 14.02 -13.01 -0.23
C GLU A 127 15.27 -13.14 0.64
N ILE A 128 15.59 -14.37 1.07
CA ILE A 128 16.79 -14.60 1.86
C ILE A 128 17.99 -14.73 0.92
N THR A 129 18.95 -13.82 1.05
CA THR A 129 20.15 -13.80 0.21
C THR A 129 21.34 -14.46 0.89
N GLU A 130 21.36 -14.50 2.23
CA GLU A 130 22.37 -15.18 3.04
C GLU A 130 21.72 -15.78 4.30
N SER A 131 22.16 -16.95 4.76
CA SER A 131 21.59 -17.57 5.95
C SER A 131 22.59 -18.42 6.75
N ASN A 132 23.14 -17.85 7.80
CA ASN A 132 23.82 -18.57 8.89
C ASN A 132 23.15 -18.36 10.26
N GLY A 133 21.83 -18.23 10.26
CA GLY A 133 21.05 -17.89 11.44
C GLY A 133 19.58 -17.79 11.10
N SER A 134 18.76 -17.32 12.05
CA SER A 134 17.32 -17.20 11.83
C SER A 134 16.97 -16.11 10.82
N SER A 135 16.93 -16.52 9.56
CA SER A 135 16.42 -15.76 8.42
C SER A 135 14.95 -15.40 8.60
N SER A 136 14.15 -16.22 9.28
CA SER A 136 12.76 -15.86 9.64
C SER A 136 12.65 -14.63 10.54
N MET A 137 13.59 -14.42 11.46
CA MET A 137 13.64 -13.21 12.29
C MET A 137 14.22 -12.01 11.53
N ALA A 138 15.18 -12.25 10.62
CA ALA A 138 15.62 -11.22 9.68
C ALA A 138 14.46 -10.73 8.80
N SER A 139 13.57 -11.63 8.36
CA SER A 139 12.35 -11.26 7.62
C SER A 139 11.39 -10.39 8.42
N VAL A 140 11.25 -10.62 9.73
CA VAL A 140 10.44 -9.74 10.60
C VAL A 140 11.03 -8.34 10.64
N CYS A 141 12.33 -8.22 10.91
CA CYS A 141 13.02 -6.92 10.95
C CYS A 141 12.94 -6.22 9.59
N GLY A 142 13.30 -6.91 8.51
CA GLY A 142 13.28 -6.38 7.15
C GLY A 142 11.88 -5.98 6.69
N SER A 143 10.84 -6.74 7.03
CA SER A 143 9.46 -6.35 6.70
C SER A 143 8.98 -5.16 7.51
N SER A 144 9.32 -5.05 8.80
CA SER A 144 9.02 -3.85 9.58
C SER A 144 9.61 -2.59 8.92
N LEU A 145 10.86 -2.67 8.44
CA LEU A 145 11.53 -1.57 7.74
C LEU A 145 10.90 -1.30 6.37
N ALA A 146 10.68 -2.33 5.56
CA ALA A 146 10.13 -2.19 4.21
C ALA A 146 8.67 -1.70 4.21
N LEU A 147 7.89 -2.01 5.26
CA LEU A 147 6.54 -1.47 5.45
C LEU A 147 6.58 0.03 5.75
N MET A 148 7.47 0.46 6.66
CA MET A 148 7.66 1.88 6.96
C MET A 148 8.19 2.65 5.76
N ASP A 149 9.14 2.07 5.02
CA ASP A 149 9.68 2.63 3.78
C ASP A 149 8.59 2.79 2.69
N ALA A 150 7.61 1.89 2.66
CA ALA A 150 6.44 1.99 1.79
C ALA A 150 5.36 2.98 2.28
N GLY A 151 5.56 3.64 3.42
CA GLY A 151 4.59 4.53 4.05
C GLY A 151 3.39 3.83 4.67
N VAL A 152 3.49 2.53 4.98
CA VAL A 152 2.44 1.81 5.71
C VAL A 152 2.43 2.29 7.17
N PRO A 153 1.29 2.78 7.69
CA PRO A 153 1.19 3.31 9.04
C PRO A 153 1.12 2.17 10.08
N ILE A 154 2.21 1.42 10.23
CA ILE A 154 2.33 0.41 11.29
C ILE A 154 2.36 1.08 12.66
N LYS A 155 1.72 0.47 13.66
CA LYS A 155 1.59 1.04 15.02
C LYS A 155 2.93 1.24 15.73
N ALA A 156 3.88 0.35 15.49
CA ALA A 156 5.24 0.43 16.02
C ALA A 156 6.18 -0.48 15.22
N PRO A 157 7.49 -0.17 15.16
CA PRO A 157 8.50 -1.08 14.61
C PRO A 157 8.56 -2.40 15.38
N VAL A 158 8.81 -3.50 14.65
CA VAL A 158 8.91 -4.87 15.20
C VAL A 158 10.25 -5.49 14.83
N ALA A 159 10.96 -6.01 15.82
CA ALA A 159 12.17 -6.81 15.59
C ALA A 159 11.98 -8.25 16.04
N GLY A 160 12.79 -9.13 15.46
CA GLY A 160 12.86 -10.54 15.79
C GLY A 160 14.27 -10.97 16.22
N ILE A 161 14.34 -11.86 17.20
CA ILE A 161 15.57 -12.51 17.64
C ILE A 161 15.38 -14.02 17.73
N ALA A 162 16.41 -14.77 17.35
CA ALA A 162 16.47 -16.21 17.60
C ALA A 162 17.43 -16.51 18.74
N MET A 163 16.98 -17.40 19.58
CA MET A 163 17.59 -17.74 20.86
C MET A 163 17.76 -19.25 20.92
N GLY A 164 18.80 -19.69 21.60
CA GLY A 164 19.06 -21.10 21.85
C GLY A 164 19.28 -21.37 23.32
N LEU A 165 19.18 -22.64 23.69
CA LEU A 165 19.52 -23.13 25.02
C LEU A 165 20.37 -24.40 24.88
N VAL A 166 21.42 -24.48 25.68
CA VAL A 166 22.20 -25.71 25.88
C VAL A 166 22.15 -26.05 27.36
N LYS A 167 21.84 -27.30 27.69
CA LYS A 167 21.67 -27.80 29.05
C LYS A 167 22.38 -29.14 29.22
N GLU A 168 23.17 -29.28 30.28
CA GLU A 168 23.79 -30.54 30.71
C GLU A 168 23.71 -30.68 32.22
N GLY A 169 22.98 -31.70 32.70
CA GLY A 169 22.67 -31.85 34.13
C GLY A 169 21.94 -30.60 34.64
N ASP A 170 22.47 -29.98 35.70
CA ASP A 170 21.90 -28.78 36.31
C ASP A 170 22.43 -27.47 35.70
N LYS A 171 23.43 -27.53 34.81
CA LYS A 171 24.00 -26.34 34.16
C LYS A 171 23.31 -26.08 32.83
N PHE A 172 23.16 -24.81 32.50
CA PHE A 172 22.63 -24.37 31.21
C PHE A 172 23.26 -23.05 30.75
N ALA A 173 23.10 -22.76 29.46
CA ALA A 173 23.49 -21.51 28.84
C ALA A 173 22.44 -21.09 27.81
N VAL A 174 21.97 -19.84 27.91
CA VAL A 174 21.08 -19.22 26.93
C VAL A 174 21.91 -18.47 25.91
N LEU A 175 21.69 -18.74 24.64
CA LEU A 175 22.41 -18.16 23.51
C LEU A 175 21.56 -17.11 22.80
N THR A 176 22.07 -15.89 22.69
CA THR A 176 21.48 -14.82 21.88
C THR A 176 21.97 -14.91 20.44
N ASP A 177 21.06 -14.73 19.49
CA ASP A 177 21.34 -14.64 18.06
C ASP A 177 22.14 -15.86 17.56
N ILE A 178 21.49 -17.02 17.63
CA ILE A 178 22.11 -18.30 17.32
C ILE A 178 22.50 -18.44 15.85
N LEU A 179 23.60 -19.15 15.64
CA LEU A 179 24.06 -19.67 14.35
C LEU A 179 23.29 -20.93 13.95
N GLY A 180 23.38 -21.33 12.67
CA GLY A 180 22.80 -22.60 12.21
C GLY A 180 23.35 -23.82 12.97
N ASP A 181 24.66 -23.83 13.24
CA ASP A 181 25.31 -24.90 14.01
C ASP A 181 24.83 -24.95 15.47
N GLU A 182 24.55 -23.79 16.07
CA GLU A 182 24.12 -23.69 17.46
C GLU A 182 22.66 -24.10 17.65
N ASP A 183 21.80 -23.88 16.66
CA ASP A 183 20.47 -24.49 16.62
C ASP A 183 20.60 -26.02 16.55
N HIS A 184 21.38 -26.53 15.60
CA HIS A 184 21.54 -27.97 15.40
C HIS A 184 22.03 -28.69 16.67
N LEU A 185 22.94 -28.04 17.42
CA LEU A 185 23.53 -28.58 18.64
C LEU A 185 22.79 -28.20 19.93
N GLY A 186 21.83 -27.27 19.87
CA GLY A 186 21.07 -26.78 21.01
C GLY A 186 19.94 -27.74 21.42
N ASP A 187 19.52 -27.63 22.68
CA ASP A 187 18.45 -28.43 23.27
C ASP A 187 17.07 -27.79 23.14
N MET A 188 17.05 -26.50 22.85
CA MET A 188 15.86 -25.73 22.52
C MET A 188 16.27 -24.56 21.65
N ASP A 189 15.48 -24.30 20.62
CA ASP A 189 15.53 -23.07 19.86
C ASP A 189 14.20 -22.34 19.98
N PHE A 190 14.25 -21.02 20.12
CA PHE A 190 13.04 -20.21 20.14
C PHE A 190 13.25 -18.86 19.50
N LYS A 191 12.16 -18.35 18.96
CA LYS A 191 12.14 -17.14 18.14
C LYS A 191 11.14 -16.19 18.77
N VAL A 192 11.60 -15.00 19.11
CA VAL A 192 10.79 -13.96 19.76
C VAL A 192 10.73 -12.75 18.85
N ALA A 193 9.53 -12.37 18.45
CA ALA A 193 9.26 -11.14 17.71
C ALA A 193 8.40 -10.21 18.56
N GLY A 194 8.60 -8.89 18.42
CA GLY A 194 7.87 -7.93 19.21
C GLY A 194 8.29 -6.48 19.01
N THR A 195 7.49 -5.59 19.56
CA THR A 195 7.77 -4.16 19.66
C THR A 195 8.60 -3.88 20.92
N GLN A 196 8.81 -2.61 21.22
CA GLN A 196 9.34 -2.18 22.52
C GLN A 196 8.37 -2.50 23.68
N GLU A 197 7.06 -2.50 23.43
CA GLU A 197 6.03 -2.66 24.48
C GLU A 197 5.69 -4.12 24.77
N GLY A 198 5.89 -5.03 23.81
CA GLY A 198 5.46 -6.42 24.01
C GLY A 198 5.86 -7.38 22.90
N VAL A 199 5.60 -8.66 23.16
CA VAL A 199 5.81 -9.76 22.21
C VAL A 199 4.62 -9.87 21.27
N THR A 200 4.88 -9.94 19.97
CA THR A 200 3.86 -10.12 18.92
C THR A 200 3.81 -11.56 18.41
N ALA A 201 4.93 -12.28 18.44
CA ALA A 201 4.97 -13.71 18.17
C ALA A 201 6.08 -14.41 18.97
N LEU A 202 5.78 -15.63 19.39
CA LEU A 202 6.70 -16.54 20.06
C LEU A 202 6.56 -17.91 19.41
N GLN A 203 7.68 -18.48 18.95
CA GLN A 203 7.78 -19.87 18.52
C GLN A 203 8.86 -20.54 19.35
N MET A 204 8.60 -21.74 19.86
CA MET A 204 9.54 -22.51 20.66
C MET A 204 9.53 -23.96 20.16
N ASP A 205 10.72 -24.50 19.92
CA ASP A 205 10.96 -25.90 19.60
C ASP A 205 11.89 -26.48 20.67
N ILE A 206 11.32 -27.30 21.54
CA ILE A 206 12.01 -27.92 22.67
C ILE A 206 12.38 -29.36 22.32
N LYS A 207 13.67 -29.71 22.42
CA LYS A 207 14.21 -31.03 22.06
C LYS A 207 14.44 -31.95 23.27
N ILE A 208 14.41 -31.40 24.48
CA ILE A 208 14.66 -32.13 25.74
C ILE A 208 13.57 -31.88 26.80
N ASN A 209 13.50 -32.75 27.81
CA ASN A 209 12.73 -32.50 29.02
C ASN A 209 13.54 -31.67 30.04
N GLY A 210 12.86 -31.10 31.04
CA GLY A 210 13.51 -30.46 32.19
C GLY A 210 13.89 -29.00 31.97
N ILE A 211 13.17 -28.29 31.09
CA ILE A 211 13.19 -26.82 31.02
C ILE A 211 12.20 -26.32 32.06
N THR A 212 12.69 -25.56 33.04
CA THR A 212 11.88 -24.99 34.13
C THR A 212 11.37 -23.60 33.74
N ASP A 213 10.34 -23.12 34.45
CA ASP A 213 9.81 -21.77 34.27
C ASP A 213 10.89 -20.69 34.51
N GLU A 214 11.78 -20.92 35.48
CA GLU A 214 12.93 -20.04 35.76
C GLU A 214 13.90 -19.94 34.57
N ILE A 215 14.20 -21.06 33.91
CA ILE A 215 15.05 -21.04 32.70
C ILE A 215 14.36 -20.26 31.59
N MET A 216 13.04 -20.43 31.45
CA MET A 216 12.26 -19.69 30.45
C MET A 216 12.23 -18.20 30.71
N GLU A 217 12.09 -17.77 31.96
CA GLU A 217 12.11 -16.36 32.35
C GLU A 217 13.45 -15.70 32.00
N ILE A 218 14.57 -16.33 32.39
CA ILE A 218 15.92 -15.87 32.04
C ILE A 218 16.10 -15.78 30.52
N ALA A 219 15.60 -16.79 29.79
CA ALA A 219 15.75 -16.85 28.35
C ALA A 219 14.95 -15.74 27.64
N LEU A 220 13.73 -15.47 28.10
CA LEU A 220 12.89 -14.40 27.56
C LEU A 220 13.39 -12.99 27.93
N GLU A 221 13.96 -12.81 29.12
CA GLU A 221 14.57 -11.54 29.52
C GLU A 221 15.79 -11.21 28.64
N GLN A 222 16.64 -12.22 28.39
CA GLN A 222 17.77 -12.07 27.47
C GLN A 222 17.30 -11.80 26.03
N ALA A 223 16.23 -12.48 25.57
CA ALA A 223 15.63 -12.23 24.27
C ALA A 223 15.04 -10.82 24.16
N HIS A 224 14.42 -10.32 25.23
CA HIS A 224 13.89 -8.97 25.30
C HIS A 224 14.98 -7.92 25.11
N ALA A 225 16.09 -8.04 25.86
CA ALA A 225 17.23 -7.13 25.73
C ALA A 225 17.83 -7.14 24.31
N ALA A 226 17.99 -8.33 23.72
CA ALA A 226 18.50 -8.47 22.35
C ALA A 226 17.54 -7.88 21.30
N ARG A 227 16.23 -8.09 21.46
CA ARG A 227 15.20 -7.51 20.59
C ARG A 227 15.22 -5.99 20.63
N LEU A 228 15.32 -5.39 21.82
CA LEU A 228 15.41 -3.93 21.98
C LEU A 228 16.69 -3.37 21.36
N HIS A 229 17.81 -4.08 21.46
CA HIS A 229 19.04 -3.69 20.77
C HIS A 229 18.85 -3.65 19.25
N ILE A 230 18.26 -4.69 18.66
CA ILE A 230 17.97 -4.74 17.22
C ILE A 230 17.00 -3.62 16.80
N LEU A 231 15.93 -3.39 17.57
CA LEU A 231 15.01 -2.27 17.34
C LEU A 231 15.75 -0.92 17.36
N GLY A 232 16.69 -0.75 18.30
CA GLY A 232 17.54 0.43 18.38
C GLY A 232 18.35 0.66 17.12
N GLU A 233 18.96 -0.39 16.54
CA GLU A 233 19.69 -0.28 15.27
C GLU A 233 18.75 0.03 14.09
N MET A 234 17.57 -0.61 14.02
CA MET A 234 16.55 -0.33 13.00
C MET A 234 16.10 1.12 13.01
N ASN A 235 15.81 1.65 14.20
CA ASN A 235 15.30 3.01 14.37
C ASN A 235 16.32 4.10 14.01
N LYS A 236 17.63 3.78 13.93
CA LYS A 236 18.64 4.72 13.43
C LYS A 236 18.50 4.98 11.92
N VAL A 237 17.90 4.04 11.19
CA VAL A 237 17.68 4.14 9.73
C VAL A 237 16.30 4.70 9.43
N ILE A 238 15.27 4.11 10.03
CA ILE A 238 13.89 4.59 9.91
C ILE A 238 13.13 4.23 11.19
N SER A 239 12.66 5.25 11.91
CA SER A 239 11.93 5.09 13.18
C SER A 239 10.42 5.19 13.04
N GLU A 240 9.95 5.79 11.94
CA GLU A 240 8.53 6.03 11.65
C GLU A 240 8.26 5.80 10.16
N PRO A 241 7.03 5.41 9.78
CA PRO A 241 6.62 5.31 8.39
C PRO A 241 6.87 6.60 7.60
N ARG A 242 7.22 6.48 6.31
CA ARG A 242 7.26 7.65 5.42
C ARG A 242 5.87 8.30 5.35
N ALA A 243 5.85 9.63 5.36
CA ALA A 243 4.61 10.40 5.30
C ALA A 243 3.89 10.28 3.95
N GLU A 244 4.65 10.10 2.87
CA GLU A 244 4.13 9.98 1.51
C GLU A 244 4.33 8.56 1.00
N LEU A 245 3.31 8.04 0.31
CA LEU A 245 3.39 6.77 -0.42
C LEU A 245 4.23 6.95 -1.69
N SER A 246 4.77 5.85 -2.20
CA SER A 246 5.42 5.84 -3.51
C SER A 246 4.49 6.36 -4.60
N ALA A 247 4.99 7.19 -5.52
CA ALA A 247 4.21 7.68 -6.67
C ALA A 247 3.67 6.55 -7.59
N ARG A 248 4.24 5.35 -7.46
CA ARG A 248 3.81 4.14 -8.17
C ARG A 248 2.84 3.27 -7.38
N ALA A 249 2.58 3.61 -6.11
CA ALA A 249 1.58 2.92 -5.33
C ALA A 249 0.18 3.26 -5.88
N PRO A 250 -0.78 2.32 -5.73
CA PRO A 250 -2.15 2.60 -6.12
C PRO A 250 -2.67 3.84 -5.38
N SER A 251 -3.38 4.70 -6.09
CA SER A 251 -4.02 5.87 -5.49
C SER A 251 -5.47 5.53 -5.16
N ILE A 252 -5.88 5.88 -3.94
CA ILE A 252 -7.27 5.77 -3.50
C ILE A 252 -7.78 7.18 -3.27
N THR A 253 -8.64 7.65 -4.17
CA THR A 253 -9.22 8.99 -4.09
C THR A 253 -10.71 8.86 -3.84
N THR A 254 -11.19 9.51 -2.77
CA THR A 254 -12.63 9.61 -2.51
C THR A 254 -13.11 11.00 -2.89
N ILE A 255 -14.10 11.07 -3.76
CA ILE A 255 -14.79 12.31 -4.10
C ILE A 255 -16.27 12.18 -3.74
N LYS A 256 -16.90 13.28 -3.32
CA LYS A 256 -18.33 13.31 -3.03
C LYS A 256 -19.06 14.00 -4.17
N ILE A 257 -20.09 13.33 -4.69
CA ILE A 257 -20.96 13.83 -5.75
C ILE A 257 -22.40 13.97 -5.22
N ASN A 258 -23.22 14.74 -5.94
CA ASN A 258 -24.65 14.83 -5.64
C ASN A 258 -25.32 13.44 -5.83
N PRO A 259 -26.06 12.90 -4.84
CA PRO A 259 -26.72 11.59 -4.96
C PRO A 259 -27.63 11.44 -6.18
N GLU A 260 -28.25 12.53 -6.65
CA GLU A 260 -29.08 12.51 -7.85
C GLU A 260 -28.29 12.19 -9.13
N LYS A 261 -26.98 12.44 -9.12
CA LYS A 261 -26.04 12.24 -10.23
C LYS A 261 -25.39 10.86 -10.26
N ILE A 262 -25.62 10.02 -9.26
CA ILE A 262 -25.13 8.63 -9.24
C ILE A 262 -25.59 7.89 -10.50
N ARG A 263 -26.84 8.12 -10.94
CA ARG A 263 -27.39 7.49 -12.15
C ARG A 263 -26.66 7.90 -13.43
N ASP A 264 -26.16 9.14 -13.49
CA ASP A 264 -25.44 9.66 -14.65
C ASP A 264 -24.03 9.05 -14.73
N VAL A 265 -23.35 8.88 -13.58
CA VAL A 265 -22.02 8.24 -13.51
C VAL A 265 -22.08 6.74 -13.80
N ILE A 266 -23.10 6.03 -13.31
CA ILE A 266 -23.28 4.60 -13.61
C ILE A 266 -23.68 4.43 -15.09
N GLY A 267 -24.62 5.25 -15.58
CA GLY A 267 -25.21 5.11 -16.90
C GLY A 267 -26.15 3.90 -17.02
N LYS A 268 -26.81 3.76 -18.18
CA LYS A 268 -27.74 2.65 -18.42
C LYS A 268 -27.02 1.30 -18.37
N GLY A 269 -27.33 0.48 -17.37
CA GLY A 269 -26.72 -0.85 -17.20
C GLY A 269 -25.23 -0.82 -16.84
N GLY A 270 -24.71 0.30 -16.31
CA GLY A 270 -23.30 0.45 -15.97
C GLY A 270 -22.40 0.78 -17.17
N SER A 271 -22.94 1.26 -18.28
CA SER A 271 -22.16 1.53 -19.49
C SER A 271 -21.13 2.64 -19.32
N VAL A 272 -21.47 3.69 -18.57
CA VAL A 272 -20.61 4.88 -18.41
C VAL A 272 -19.48 4.57 -17.44
N ILE A 273 -19.79 4.00 -16.27
CA ILE A 273 -18.77 3.61 -15.30
C ILE A 273 -17.78 2.60 -15.90
N ARG A 274 -18.24 1.64 -16.71
CA ARG A 274 -17.35 0.71 -17.43
C ARG A 274 -16.44 1.44 -18.42
N ALA A 275 -16.97 2.39 -19.20
CA ALA A 275 -16.15 3.18 -20.12
C ALA A 275 -15.08 3.98 -19.37
N ILE A 276 -15.41 4.60 -18.23
CA ILE A 276 -14.41 5.31 -17.40
C ILE A 276 -13.34 4.34 -16.91
N CYS A 277 -13.74 3.18 -16.39
CA CYS A 277 -12.81 2.15 -15.93
C CYS A 277 -11.91 1.63 -17.07
N ASP A 278 -12.46 1.40 -18.25
CA ASP A 278 -11.73 0.89 -19.42
C ASP A 278 -10.75 1.94 -19.99
N GLU A 279 -11.14 3.22 -20.00
CA GLU A 279 -10.31 4.34 -20.49
C GLU A 279 -9.16 4.66 -19.52
N THR A 280 -9.44 4.65 -18.22
CA THR A 280 -8.50 5.11 -17.19
C THR A 280 -7.72 3.98 -16.52
N GLY A 281 -8.19 2.73 -16.66
CA GLY A 281 -7.68 1.58 -15.91
C GLY A 281 -8.07 1.59 -14.42
N ALA A 282 -8.82 2.59 -13.96
CA ALA A 282 -9.25 2.69 -12.57
C ALA A 282 -10.47 1.79 -12.27
N SER A 283 -10.62 1.37 -11.01
CA SER A 283 -11.83 0.77 -10.47
C SER A 283 -12.58 1.81 -9.65
N ILE A 284 -13.86 1.98 -9.94
CA ILE A 284 -14.71 2.96 -9.26
C ILE A 284 -15.78 2.21 -8.45
N ASP A 285 -15.90 2.57 -7.18
CA ASP A 285 -16.95 2.10 -6.27
C ASP A 285 -17.80 3.31 -5.85
N LEU A 286 -19.13 3.21 -6.00
CA LEU A 286 -20.07 4.26 -5.63
C LEU A 286 -21.02 3.74 -4.55
N ASP A 287 -21.19 4.52 -3.49
CA ASP A 287 -22.25 4.27 -2.50
C ASP A 287 -23.51 5.11 -2.78
N ASP A 288 -24.62 4.72 -2.12
CA ASP A 288 -25.91 5.40 -2.25
C ASP A 288 -25.91 6.83 -1.66
N ASP A 289 -24.88 7.18 -0.87
CA ASP A 289 -24.70 8.48 -0.24
C ASP A 289 -23.92 9.47 -1.13
N GLY A 290 -23.49 9.03 -2.32
CA GLY A 290 -22.78 9.83 -3.30
C GLY A 290 -21.27 9.91 -3.09
N ASN A 291 -20.67 9.05 -2.27
CA ASN A 291 -19.22 8.91 -2.20
C ASN A 291 -18.74 7.98 -3.33
N VAL A 292 -17.79 8.47 -4.11
CA VAL A 292 -17.14 7.76 -5.20
C VAL A 292 -15.71 7.48 -4.80
N LYS A 293 -15.39 6.21 -4.56
CA LYS A 293 -14.04 5.73 -4.27
C LYS A 293 -13.40 5.25 -5.57
N ILE A 294 -12.33 5.92 -5.97
CA ILE A 294 -11.58 5.62 -7.19
C ILE A 294 -10.27 4.97 -6.77
N TYR A 295 -10.06 3.75 -7.24
CA TYR A 295 -8.84 2.97 -7.06
C TYR A 295 -8.12 2.89 -8.39
N ALA A 296 -6.89 3.39 -8.48
CA ALA A 296 -6.09 3.26 -9.70
C ALA A 296 -4.68 2.82 -9.38
N ASP A 297 -4.00 2.18 -10.33
CA ASP A 297 -2.65 1.65 -10.14
C ASP A 297 -1.60 2.74 -9.89
N ASN A 298 -1.88 3.99 -10.28
CA ASN A 298 -1.03 5.15 -10.03
C ASN A 298 -1.87 6.43 -9.89
N GLN A 299 -1.20 7.51 -9.45
CA GLN A 299 -1.85 8.80 -9.22
C GLN A 299 -2.38 9.46 -10.50
N GLU A 300 -1.70 9.29 -11.63
CA GLU A 300 -2.12 9.87 -12.92
C GLU A 300 -3.45 9.27 -13.40
N ALA A 301 -3.58 7.94 -13.33
CA ALA A 301 -4.78 7.21 -13.67
C ALA A 301 -5.95 7.57 -12.73
N ALA A 302 -5.67 7.72 -11.43
CA ALA A 302 -6.68 8.17 -10.48
C ALA A 302 -7.17 9.58 -10.81
N GLN A 303 -6.27 10.52 -11.11
CA GLN A 303 -6.64 11.89 -11.45
C GLN A 303 -7.45 11.95 -12.75
N ALA A 304 -7.08 11.14 -13.76
CA ALA A 304 -7.85 11.03 -14.99
C ALA A 304 -9.30 10.55 -14.73
N ALA A 305 -9.46 9.52 -13.88
CA ALA A 305 -10.78 9.03 -13.48
C ALA A 305 -11.58 10.05 -12.66
N VAL A 306 -10.93 10.76 -11.72
CA VAL A 306 -11.55 11.85 -10.95
C VAL A 306 -12.06 12.94 -11.88
N ASN A 307 -11.23 13.38 -12.84
CA ASN A 307 -11.60 14.42 -13.79
C ASN A 307 -12.81 13.98 -14.63
N ARG A 308 -12.84 12.71 -15.06
CA ARG A 308 -13.96 12.17 -15.83
C ARG A 308 -15.26 12.11 -15.04
N VAL A 309 -15.20 11.71 -13.78
CA VAL A 309 -16.36 11.73 -12.88
C VAL A 309 -16.80 13.18 -12.60
N LYS A 310 -15.86 14.10 -12.37
CA LYS A 310 -16.14 15.54 -12.22
C LYS A 310 -16.82 16.11 -13.47
N GLU A 311 -16.36 15.79 -14.69
CA GLU A 311 -16.97 16.26 -15.94
C GLU A 311 -18.44 15.82 -16.08
N ILE A 312 -18.76 14.58 -15.73
CA ILE A 312 -20.12 14.04 -15.80
C ILE A 312 -21.02 14.67 -14.73
N THR A 313 -20.45 14.89 -13.54
CA THR A 313 -21.17 15.43 -12.38
C THR A 313 -21.17 16.95 -12.32
N ALA A 314 -20.39 17.62 -13.18
CA ALA A 314 -20.26 19.07 -13.22
C ALA A 314 -21.64 19.71 -13.40
N GLU A 315 -22.04 20.50 -12.41
CA GLU A 315 -23.23 21.32 -12.50
C GLU A 315 -22.91 22.59 -13.30
N ILE A 316 -23.92 23.07 -14.02
CA ILE A 316 -23.78 24.29 -14.80
C ILE A 316 -24.08 25.44 -13.83
N GLU A 317 -23.04 26.18 -13.47
CA GLU A 317 -23.19 27.33 -12.58
C GLU A 317 -23.67 28.54 -13.38
N VAL A 318 -24.73 29.19 -12.86
CA VAL A 318 -25.23 30.45 -13.43
C VAL A 318 -24.16 31.52 -13.24
N GLY A 319 -23.71 32.11 -14.34
CA GLY A 319 -22.65 33.11 -14.38
C GLY A 319 -21.27 32.59 -14.83
N ALA A 320 -21.06 31.27 -14.87
CA ALA A 320 -19.80 30.68 -15.33
C ALA A 320 -19.64 30.75 -16.85
N ILE A 321 -18.39 30.87 -17.31
CA ILE A 321 -18.02 30.92 -18.73
C ILE A 321 -17.50 29.55 -19.15
N TYR A 322 -18.10 28.99 -20.19
CA TYR A 322 -17.76 27.68 -20.76
C TYR A 322 -17.23 27.85 -22.18
N LYS A 323 -16.29 26.98 -22.57
CA LYS A 323 -15.91 26.79 -23.97
C LYS A 323 -16.79 25.69 -24.54
N GLY A 324 -17.60 26.01 -25.54
CA GLY A 324 -18.56 25.07 -26.12
C GLY A 324 -18.49 25.01 -27.64
N ARG A 325 -18.97 23.91 -28.22
CA ARG A 325 -19.02 23.70 -29.67
C ARG A 325 -20.45 23.87 -30.17
N VAL A 326 -20.62 24.64 -31.25
CA VAL A 326 -21.94 24.81 -31.89
C VAL A 326 -22.35 23.47 -32.52
N GLU A 327 -23.40 22.84 -32.00
CA GLU A 327 -23.93 21.59 -32.57
C GLU A 327 -24.91 21.84 -33.70
N ARG A 328 -25.84 22.79 -33.51
CA ARG A 328 -26.83 23.13 -34.52
C ARG A 328 -27.17 24.61 -34.48
N ILE A 329 -27.47 25.17 -35.63
CA ILE A 329 -27.99 26.54 -35.77
C ILE A 329 -29.48 26.49 -36.11
N VAL A 330 -30.26 27.39 -35.51
CA VAL A 330 -31.68 27.60 -35.79
C VAL A 330 -31.94 29.10 -35.99
N ASP A 331 -33.06 29.45 -36.63
CA ASP A 331 -33.35 30.86 -36.99
C ASP A 331 -33.37 31.81 -35.78
N PHE A 332 -33.66 31.30 -34.58
CA PHE A 332 -33.75 32.08 -33.34
C PHE A 332 -32.53 31.94 -32.42
N GLY A 333 -31.48 31.20 -32.82
CA GLY A 333 -30.29 31.00 -31.99
C GLY A 333 -29.37 29.85 -32.40
N ALA A 334 -28.42 29.51 -31.54
CA ALA A 334 -27.53 28.38 -31.73
C ALA A 334 -27.53 27.48 -30.49
N PHE A 335 -27.54 26.16 -30.70
CA PHE A 335 -27.32 25.19 -29.64
C PHE A 335 -25.82 24.92 -29.52
N VAL A 336 -25.28 25.20 -28.34
CA VAL A 336 -23.87 25.03 -28.03
C VAL A 336 -23.75 23.95 -26.98
N ASN A 337 -22.99 22.89 -27.28
CA ASN A 337 -22.65 21.86 -26.32
C ASN A 337 -21.52 22.39 -25.42
N ILE A 338 -21.81 22.51 -24.13
CA ILE A 338 -20.90 23.09 -23.12
C ILE A 338 -20.31 22.03 -22.19
N LEU A 339 -21.04 20.93 -21.97
CA LEU A 339 -20.60 19.76 -21.22
C LEU A 339 -21.16 18.49 -21.88
N PRO A 340 -20.55 17.31 -21.67
CA PRO A 340 -21.05 16.05 -22.21
C PRO A 340 -22.53 15.82 -21.86
N GLY A 341 -23.39 15.80 -22.89
CA GLY A 341 -24.84 15.62 -22.72
C GLY A 341 -25.63 16.84 -22.22
N LYS A 342 -25.01 18.02 -22.11
CA LYS A 342 -25.70 19.27 -21.75
C LYS A 342 -25.52 20.35 -22.82
N ASP A 343 -26.63 20.68 -23.48
CA ASP A 343 -26.69 21.75 -24.48
C ASP A 343 -27.28 23.02 -23.89
N GLY A 344 -26.70 24.16 -24.24
CA GLY A 344 -27.28 25.46 -23.96
C GLY A 344 -27.71 26.17 -25.25
N LEU A 345 -28.74 27.01 -25.14
CA LEU A 345 -29.24 27.82 -26.24
C LEU A 345 -28.69 29.25 -26.11
N VAL A 346 -27.94 29.69 -27.11
CA VAL A 346 -27.61 31.10 -27.31
C VAL A 346 -28.70 31.70 -28.19
N HIS A 347 -29.55 32.56 -27.61
CA HIS A 347 -30.58 33.27 -28.39
C HIS A 347 -29.93 34.30 -29.33
N ILE A 348 -30.52 34.57 -30.50
CA ILE A 348 -29.96 35.52 -31.49
C ILE A 348 -29.65 36.90 -30.90
N SER A 349 -30.43 37.36 -29.93
CA SER A 349 -30.22 38.64 -29.24
C SER A 349 -29.03 38.64 -28.26
N GLN A 350 -28.41 37.49 -28.01
CA GLN A 350 -27.31 37.28 -27.07
C GLN A 350 -25.99 36.86 -27.76
N ILE A 351 -25.94 36.90 -29.11
CA ILE A 351 -24.76 36.52 -29.91
C ILE A 351 -23.77 37.68 -30.05
N SER A 352 -24.24 38.87 -30.44
CA SER A 352 -23.37 40.04 -30.66
C SER A 352 -24.09 41.34 -30.30
N ASP A 353 -23.35 42.35 -29.85
CA ASP A 353 -23.88 43.69 -29.51
C ASP A 353 -24.50 44.41 -30.70
N ARG A 354 -24.19 43.97 -31.92
CA ARG A 354 -24.79 44.46 -33.17
C ARG A 354 -26.08 43.70 -33.47
N ARG A 355 -27.03 44.37 -34.13
CA ARG A 355 -28.25 43.71 -34.59
C ARG A 355 -27.93 42.80 -35.76
N ILE A 356 -28.03 41.50 -35.55
CA ILE A 356 -27.80 40.47 -36.56
C ILE A 356 -29.18 40.03 -37.10
N GLU A 357 -29.30 39.87 -38.43
CA GLU A 357 -30.51 39.33 -39.05
C GLU A 357 -30.49 37.80 -39.12
N ASN A 358 -29.32 37.17 -39.35
CA ASN A 358 -29.19 35.71 -39.39
C ASN A 358 -28.05 35.21 -38.50
N VAL A 359 -28.31 34.16 -37.71
CA VAL A 359 -27.32 33.53 -36.81
C VAL A 359 -26.09 33.01 -37.57
N THR A 360 -26.28 32.59 -38.82
CA THR A 360 -25.24 32.06 -39.72
C THR A 360 -24.18 33.09 -40.11
N ASP A 361 -24.42 34.38 -39.90
CA ASP A 361 -23.46 35.43 -40.25
C ASP A 361 -22.29 35.49 -39.26
N GLU A 362 -22.49 35.00 -38.04
CA GLU A 362 -21.52 35.07 -36.93
C GLU A 362 -21.11 33.69 -36.40
N LEU A 363 -21.95 32.67 -36.58
CA LEU A 363 -21.71 31.31 -36.08
C LEU A 363 -21.79 30.29 -37.21
N SER A 364 -20.87 29.33 -37.19
CA SER A 364 -20.88 28.15 -38.04
C SER A 364 -21.06 26.87 -37.23
N GLU A 365 -21.74 25.87 -37.78
CA GLU A 365 -21.84 24.56 -37.15
C GLU A 365 -20.44 23.95 -36.96
N GLY A 366 -20.18 23.45 -35.75
CA GLY A 366 -18.88 22.91 -35.36
C GLY A 366 -17.86 23.93 -34.85
N GLN A 367 -18.17 25.23 -34.87
CA GLN A 367 -17.30 26.29 -34.34
C GLN A 367 -17.19 26.22 -32.81
N GLU A 368 -15.99 26.43 -32.27
CA GLU A 368 -15.78 26.59 -30.83
C GLU A 368 -15.98 28.07 -30.43
N VAL A 369 -16.80 28.29 -29.41
CA VAL A 369 -17.14 29.62 -28.88
C VAL A 369 -17.12 29.63 -27.36
N LEU A 370 -16.78 30.80 -26.79
CA LEU A 370 -16.95 31.04 -25.36
C LEU A 370 -18.38 31.53 -25.11
N VAL A 371 -19.03 30.99 -24.09
CA VAL A 371 -20.43 31.28 -23.74
C VAL A 371 -20.58 31.38 -22.23
N LYS A 372 -21.26 32.41 -21.75
CA LYS A 372 -21.59 32.59 -20.34
C LYS A 372 -23.00 32.09 -20.05
N VAL A 373 -23.19 31.38 -18.94
CA VAL A 373 -24.51 30.93 -18.51
C VAL A 373 -25.26 32.08 -17.85
N LEU A 374 -26.40 32.45 -18.41
CA LEU A 374 -27.26 33.50 -17.85
C LEU A 374 -28.26 32.94 -16.83
N ASP A 375 -28.81 31.77 -17.12
CA ASP A 375 -29.94 31.21 -16.38
C ASP A 375 -30.12 29.74 -16.74
N VAL A 376 -30.63 28.96 -15.80
CA VAL A 376 -30.99 27.55 -16.00
C VAL A 376 -32.47 27.41 -15.65
N ASP A 377 -33.30 27.16 -16.66
CA ASP A 377 -34.75 27.02 -16.48
C ASP A 377 -35.09 25.74 -15.70
N ASN A 378 -36.27 25.69 -15.05
CA ASN A 378 -36.75 24.57 -14.23
C ASN A 378 -36.87 23.23 -14.98
N ARG A 379 -36.70 23.24 -16.31
CA ARG A 379 -36.66 22.06 -17.18
C ARG A 379 -35.22 21.65 -17.57
N GLY A 380 -34.20 22.21 -16.93
CA GLY A 380 -32.79 21.93 -17.20
C GLY A 380 -32.25 22.56 -18.49
N ARG A 381 -32.98 23.53 -19.08
CA ARG A 381 -32.55 24.23 -20.30
C ARG A 381 -31.67 25.42 -19.93
N VAL A 382 -30.45 25.43 -20.46
CA VAL A 382 -29.45 26.45 -20.14
C VAL A 382 -29.52 27.59 -21.15
N LYS A 383 -29.69 28.82 -20.67
CA LYS A 383 -29.61 30.03 -21.48
C LYS A 383 -28.19 30.55 -21.47
N LEU A 384 -27.62 30.73 -22.66
CA LEU A 384 -26.25 31.16 -22.86
C LEU A 384 -26.19 32.55 -23.50
N SER A 385 -25.12 33.29 -23.22
CA SER A 385 -24.82 34.57 -23.85
C SER A 385 -23.35 34.69 -24.24
N MET A 386 -23.10 35.25 -25.43
CA MET A 386 -21.78 35.61 -25.91
C MET A 386 -21.48 37.10 -25.73
N LYS A 387 -22.52 37.92 -25.44
CA LYS A 387 -22.38 39.37 -25.19
C LYS A 387 -21.73 39.71 -23.87
N GLU A 388 -21.99 38.91 -22.84
CA GLU A 388 -21.52 39.20 -21.48
C GLU A 388 -20.05 38.81 -21.24
N ILE A 389 -19.33 38.44 -22.30
CA ILE A 389 -17.93 38.02 -22.25
C ILE A 389 -17.06 39.23 -22.60
N LYS A 390 -16.11 39.57 -21.72
CA LYS A 390 -15.17 40.67 -21.95
C LYS A 390 -13.90 40.15 -22.61
N GLU A 391 -13.22 40.98 -23.41
CA GLU A 391 -11.89 40.66 -23.94
C GLU A 391 -10.92 40.39 -22.77
N GLY A 392 -10.54 39.12 -22.57
CA GLY A 392 -9.65 38.66 -21.51
C GLY A 392 -10.23 37.58 -20.58
N ASP A 393 -11.52 37.27 -20.68
CA ASP A 393 -12.13 36.21 -19.86
C ASP A 393 -11.64 34.81 -20.28
N GLN A 394 -11.17 34.04 -19.30
CA GLN A 394 -10.76 32.65 -19.49
C GLN A 394 -11.93 31.69 -19.19
N PRO A 395 -11.96 30.49 -19.81
CA PRO A 395 -12.92 29.46 -19.43
C PRO A 395 -12.78 29.15 -17.94
N THR A 396 -13.91 28.94 -17.27
CA THR A 396 -13.91 28.51 -15.87
C THR A 396 -13.31 27.10 -15.82
N ASP A 397 -12.13 26.98 -15.21
CA ASP A 397 -11.41 25.70 -15.13
C ASP A 397 -11.93 24.90 -13.93
N PHE A 398 -12.60 23.78 -14.20
CA PHE A 398 -13.13 22.87 -13.17
C PHE A 398 -12.15 21.75 -12.81
N SER A 399 -10.89 21.84 -13.27
CA SER A 399 -9.83 20.88 -12.92
C SER A 399 -9.22 21.10 -11.52
N ALA A 400 -9.62 22.14 -10.79
CA ALA A 400 -9.20 22.40 -9.41
C ALA A 400 -9.86 21.46 -8.38
#